data_AF-A0A0B1SNP6-F1
#
_entry.id   AF-A0A0B1SNP6-F1
#
_cell.length_a   1.000
_cell.length_b   1.000
_cell.length_c   1.000
_cell.angle_alpha   90.00
_cell.angle_beta   90.00
_cell.angle_gamma   90.00
#
_symmetry.space_group_name_H-M   'P 1'
#
loop_
_entity.id
_entity.type
_entity.pdbx_description
1 polymer ?
#
loop_
_entity_poly.entity_id
_entity_poly.type
_entity_poly.pdbx_seq_one_letter_code
_entity_poly.pdbx_strand_id
1 'polypeptide(L)'
;MIGVLGAESSTSPPPVTPATEGSCRVSGFPEGLDDCSAETMLQIILSTILRCEISDRPAKRAKFDCDAADLGTFETPKRLWMSRRTLRKKWSSVLGSEEQFPLLVEALETVNGLRVDFVVPSFTLAGVDFRRLFKKFFVCCVEGHLDKLVFSLRNGALVPLAELDVQMNSKPESILFVQDPIEITDNVAKNVTAKAVKTMRHAMMLSLAALKQNADSFAVMVGVLGTESSTSPPPVTPATEGSCRVSGFPEGLDDCSAETMLQIILSTILRCEISDRPAKRAKFDCDAADIGTFETPKRLWMSRRTLRKKWSSVLGSEEQFPLLVEALVSSSLQATAKNDCSLQFEAFFDVHKDSIWVGLKLIEGDVVDVANVAHFIEQILTKTRDYFNSDASGDIRQLSVEQFMDNVNYIYESNKEKIV
;
A
#
# COMPACT_ATOMS: atom_id res chain seq x y z
N MET A 1 -68.45 36.81 52.41
CA MET A 1 -69.24 35.80 51.68
C MET A 1 -69.16 36.15 50.20
N ILE A 2 -68.95 35.13 49.38
CA ILE A 2 -68.42 35.17 48.01
C ILE A 2 -69.15 36.18 47.10
N GLY A 3 -68.37 36.97 46.38
CA GLY A 3 -68.82 37.76 45.24
C GLY A 3 -67.67 38.54 44.61
N VAL A 4 -67.06 38.01 43.54
CA VAL A 4 -66.36 38.82 42.52
C VAL A 4 -66.57 38.16 41.16
N LEU A 5 -66.92 39.03 40.22
CA LEU A 5 -67.22 38.84 38.81
C LEU A 5 -65.98 38.46 37.99
N GLY A 6 -66.23 37.99 36.77
CA GLY A 6 -65.26 37.44 35.86
C GLY A 6 -64.38 38.45 35.13
N ALA A 7 -63.48 37.91 34.32
CA ALA A 7 -62.87 38.56 33.17
C ALA A 7 -62.29 37.47 32.27
N GLU A 8 -62.70 37.51 31.00
CA GLU A 8 -62.05 36.79 29.91
C GLU A 8 -60.63 37.34 29.72
N SER A 9 -59.65 36.45 29.54
CA SER A 9 -58.36 36.85 28.98
C SER A 9 -57.87 35.77 28.02
N SER A 10 -57.91 36.12 26.74
CA SER A 10 -57.16 35.52 25.65
C SER A 10 -55.67 35.47 25.98
N THR A 11 -55.08 34.28 25.98
CA THR A 11 -53.62 34.12 25.97
C THR A 11 -53.23 33.30 24.76
N SER A 12 -52.61 33.99 23.82
CA SER A 12 -51.86 33.47 22.67
C SER A 12 -50.80 32.45 23.11
N PRO A 13 -50.51 31.42 22.28
CA PRO A 13 -49.38 30.53 22.53
C PRO A 13 -48.04 31.28 22.36
N PRO A 14 -46.99 30.90 23.12
CA PRO A 14 -45.68 31.53 23.02
C PRO A 14 -45.00 31.21 21.68
N PRO A 15 -44.12 32.10 21.19
CA PRO A 15 -43.35 31.86 19.98
C PRO A 15 -42.34 30.73 20.23
N VAL A 16 -42.40 29.70 19.39
CA VAL A 16 -41.38 28.64 19.32
C VAL A 16 -40.13 29.25 18.68
N THR A 17 -39.09 29.46 19.47
CA THR A 17 -37.73 29.67 18.98
C THR A 17 -37.25 28.41 18.25
N PRO A 18 -36.77 28.49 17.01
CA PRO A 18 -36.09 27.37 16.38
C PRO A 18 -34.77 27.12 17.11
N ALA A 19 -34.57 25.87 17.54
CA ALA A 19 -33.28 25.39 17.98
C ALA A 19 -32.29 25.54 16.82
N THR A 20 -31.24 26.32 17.05
CA THR A 20 -30.07 26.38 16.20
C THR A 20 -29.38 25.02 16.28
N GLU A 21 -29.67 24.14 15.33
CA GLU A 21 -28.83 22.98 15.06
C GLU A 21 -27.47 23.49 14.61
N GLY A 22 -26.50 23.39 15.52
CA GLY A 22 -25.09 23.52 15.21
C GLY A 22 -24.70 22.41 14.25
N SER A 23 -24.78 22.70 12.95
CA SER A 23 -24.17 21.90 11.91
C SER A 23 -22.66 21.92 12.12
N CYS A 24 -22.12 20.85 12.70
CA CYS A 24 -20.71 20.52 12.58
C CYS A 24 -20.43 20.27 11.10
N ARG A 25 -19.95 21.30 10.39
CA ARG A 25 -19.26 21.14 9.10
C ARG A 25 -18.00 20.32 9.36
N VAL A 26 -18.06 19.04 9.04
CA VAL A 26 -16.88 18.18 8.90
C VAL A 26 -16.24 18.53 7.57
N SER A 27 -15.11 19.23 7.62
CA SER A 27 -14.21 19.42 6.50
C SER A 27 -13.45 18.12 6.26
N GLY A 28 -13.68 17.47 5.12
CA GLY A 28 -13.02 16.20 4.84
C GLY A 28 -13.22 15.58 3.48
N PHE A 29 -13.59 16.34 2.44
CA PHE A 29 -13.38 15.96 1.04
C PHE A 29 -13.31 17.24 0.20
N PRO A 30 -12.42 17.34 -0.80
CA PRO A 30 -12.60 18.36 -1.84
C PRO A 30 -13.90 18.04 -2.60
N GLU A 31 -14.85 18.97 -2.60
CA GLU A 31 -15.97 18.95 -3.54
C GLU A 31 -15.40 18.98 -4.97
N GLY A 32 -15.42 17.83 -5.65
CA GLY A 32 -14.85 17.66 -6.98
C GLY A 32 -13.83 16.53 -7.06
N LEU A 33 -14.27 15.28 -6.88
CA LEU A 33 -13.53 14.13 -7.40
C LEU A 33 -13.89 13.99 -8.89
N ASP A 34 -13.01 14.42 -9.79
CA ASP A 34 -13.14 14.13 -11.22
C ASP A 34 -13.16 12.61 -11.44
N ASP A 35 -13.87 12.11 -12.46
CA ASP A 35 -14.00 10.66 -12.74
C ASP A 35 -12.63 9.92 -12.84
N CYS A 36 -11.58 10.66 -13.23
CA CYS A 36 -10.19 10.17 -13.27
C CYS A 36 -9.66 9.76 -11.88
N SER A 37 -10.04 10.50 -10.83
CA SER A 37 -9.59 10.28 -9.45
C SER A 37 -10.23 9.06 -8.79
N ALA A 38 -11.50 8.76 -9.11
CA ALA A 38 -12.20 7.58 -8.63
C ALA A 38 -11.61 6.30 -9.24
N GLU A 39 -11.27 6.31 -10.53
CA GLU A 39 -10.59 5.18 -11.18
C GLU A 39 -9.19 4.95 -10.61
N THR A 40 -8.40 6.01 -10.37
CA THR A 40 -7.09 5.90 -9.73
C THR A 40 -7.20 5.37 -8.30
N MET A 41 -8.15 5.86 -7.51
CA MET A 41 -8.37 5.38 -6.14
C MET A 41 -8.80 3.90 -6.12
N LEU A 42 -9.68 3.49 -7.04
CA LEU A 42 -10.04 2.10 -7.27
C LEU A 42 -8.83 1.24 -7.61
N GLN A 43 -7.97 1.73 -8.49
CA GLN A 43 -6.76 1.02 -8.89
C GLN A 43 -5.77 0.87 -7.73
N ILE A 44 -5.63 1.87 -6.86
CA ILE A 44 -4.79 1.83 -5.66
C ILE A 44 -5.36 0.86 -4.63
N ILE A 45 -6.65 0.94 -4.35
CA ILE A 45 -7.32 0.04 -3.38
C ILE A 45 -7.20 -1.41 -3.86
N LEU A 46 -7.47 -1.66 -5.14
CA LEU A 46 -7.45 -3.00 -5.72
C LEU A 46 -6.03 -3.55 -5.90
N SER A 47 -5.05 -2.72 -6.26
CA SER A 47 -3.65 -3.16 -6.37
C SER A 47 -3.05 -3.44 -4.99
N THR A 48 -3.36 -2.63 -3.98
CA THR A 48 -2.84 -2.79 -2.63
C THR A 48 -3.51 -3.95 -1.89
N ILE A 49 -4.84 -4.08 -1.95
CA ILE A 49 -5.57 -5.20 -1.30
C ILE A 49 -5.25 -6.54 -1.95
N LEU A 50 -4.82 -6.58 -3.21
CA LEU A 50 -4.55 -7.84 -3.90
C LEU A 50 -3.07 -8.08 -4.19
N ARG A 51 -2.17 -7.21 -3.69
CA ARG A 51 -0.72 -7.23 -3.98
C ARG A 51 -0.42 -7.51 -5.46
N CYS A 52 -1.22 -6.94 -6.36
CA CYS A 52 -1.02 -7.07 -7.79
C CYS A 52 0.17 -6.19 -8.19
N GLU A 53 1.34 -6.79 -8.47
CA GLU A 53 2.49 -6.06 -9.01
C GLU A 53 2.10 -5.34 -10.31
N ILE A 54 2.42 -4.05 -10.40
CA ILE A 54 2.29 -3.24 -11.61
C ILE A 54 3.43 -3.65 -12.55
N SER A 55 3.12 -4.49 -13.53
CA SER A 55 4.04 -4.79 -14.63
C SER A 55 3.36 -4.40 -15.94
N ASP A 56 3.56 -3.15 -16.38
CA ASP A 56 3.24 -2.75 -17.74
C ASP A 56 4.32 -3.28 -18.69
N ARG A 57 4.01 -4.35 -19.43
CA ARG A 57 4.75 -4.72 -20.64
C ARG A 57 3.82 -4.63 -21.85
N PRO A 58 4.16 -3.82 -22.87
CA PRO A 58 3.44 -3.86 -24.14
C PRO A 58 3.71 -5.20 -24.85
N ALA A 59 2.65 -5.76 -25.44
CA ALA A 59 2.71 -6.97 -26.25
C ALA A 59 3.51 -6.70 -27.55
N LYS A 60 4.60 -7.45 -27.76
CA LYS A 60 5.37 -7.43 -29.01
C LYS A 60 4.49 -7.94 -30.17
N ARG A 61 4.35 -7.14 -31.23
CA ARG A 61 3.96 -7.58 -32.58
C ARG A 61 5.09 -7.25 -33.57
N ALA A 62 5.47 -8.30 -34.32
CA ALA A 62 6.16 -8.38 -35.62
C ALA A 62 7.48 -7.60 -35.90
N LYS A 63 8.52 -8.43 -36.16
CA LYS A 63 9.85 -8.23 -36.77
C LYS A 63 10.00 -7.12 -37.84
N PHE A 64 11.10 -6.37 -37.72
CA PHE A 64 12.06 -6.13 -38.82
C PHE A 64 13.48 -6.15 -38.23
N ASP A 65 14.41 -6.80 -38.95
CA ASP A 65 15.78 -7.14 -38.55
C ASP A 65 16.71 -5.92 -38.48
N CYS A 66 17.59 -5.90 -37.47
CA CYS A 66 19.01 -5.55 -37.59
C CYS A 66 19.74 -5.89 -36.27
N ASP A 67 20.93 -6.46 -36.43
CA ASP A 67 21.76 -7.15 -35.44
C ASP A 67 22.21 -6.31 -34.23
N ALA A 68 22.14 -6.88 -33.03
CA ALA A 68 23.23 -6.86 -32.04
C ALA A 68 22.83 -7.53 -30.70
N ALA A 69 23.66 -8.51 -30.32
CA ALA A 69 24.00 -8.96 -28.97
C ALA A 69 22.92 -9.57 -28.05
N ASP A 70 23.12 -10.86 -27.78
CA ASP A 70 22.55 -11.64 -26.69
C ASP A 70 22.41 -10.86 -25.37
N LEU A 71 21.16 -10.66 -24.96
CA LEU A 71 20.79 -10.41 -23.57
C LEU A 71 19.76 -11.48 -23.18
N GLY A 72 20.19 -12.34 -22.26
CA GLY A 72 19.40 -13.43 -21.71
C GLY A 72 17.97 -12.98 -21.38
N THR A 73 17.02 -13.71 -21.96
CA THR A 73 15.60 -13.58 -21.70
C THR A 73 15.33 -14.01 -20.25
N PHE A 74 15.30 -13.04 -19.34
CA PHE A 74 14.86 -13.27 -17.97
C PHE A 74 13.35 -13.54 -17.96
N GLU A 75 12.99 -14.82 -17.81
CA GLU A 75 11.70 -15.24 -17.30
C GLU A 75 11.61 -14.84 -15.82
N THR A 76 10.92 -13.74 -15.52
CA THR A 76 10.32 -13.57 -14.19
C THR A 76 9.35 -14.73 -13.97
N PRO A 77 9.34 -15.39 -12.80
CA PRO A 77 8.41 -16.50 -12.58
C PRO A 77 7.00 -15.99 -12.84
N LYS A 78 6.28 -16.63 -13.77
CA LYS A 78 4.87 -16.40 -14.08
C LYS A 78 4.03 -16.68 -12.82
N ARG A 79 4.08 -15.80 -11.83
CA ARG A 79 3.39 -16.00 -10.55
C ARG A 79 1.91 -15.69 -10.78
N LEU A 80 1.12 -16.76 -10.89
CA LEU A 80 -0.08 -17.14 -10.11
C LEU A 80 -1.11 -16.08 -9.64
N TRP A 81 -0.97 -14.81 -9.98
CA TRP A 81 -1.81 -13.72 -9.49
C TRP A 81 -2.82 -13.26 -10.56
N MET A 82 -3.92 -12.68 -10.09
CA MET A 82 -4.96 -12.13 -10.94
C MET A 82 -4.41 -10.91 -11.68
N SER A 83 -4.51 -10.89 -13.01
CA SER A 83 -4.05 -9.75 -13.78
C SER A 83 -4.92 -8.51 -13.49
N ARG A 84 -4.32 -7.32 -13.53
CA ARG A 84 -5.03 -6.04 -13.37
C ARG A 84 -6.25 -5.92 -14.29
N ARG A 85 -6.12 -6.42 -15.54
CA ARG A 85 -7.21 -6.49 -16.53
C ARG A 85 -8.37 -7.36 -16.06
N THR A 86 -8.09 -8.51 -15.45
CA THR A 86 -9.12 -9.42 -14.91
C THR A 86 -9.89 -8.76 -13.79
N LEU A 87 -9.18 -8.13 -12.85
CA LEU A 87 -9.79 -7.47 -11.71
C LEU A 87 -10.64 -6.26 -12.11
N ARG A 88 -10.16 -5.43 -13.05
CA ARG A 88 -10.92 -4.30 -13.60
C ARG A 88 -12.23 -4.78 -14.21
N LYS A 89 -12.20 -5.85 -15.00
CA LYS A 89 -13.42 -6.41 -15.62
C LYS A 89 -14.42 -6.94 -14.58
N LYS A 90 -13.95 -7.61 -13.51
CA LYS A 90 -14.83 -8.03 -12.42
C LYS A 90 -15.53 -6.83 -11.78
N TRP A 91 -14.78 -5.79 -11.49
CA TRP A 91 -15.32 -4.55 -10.91
C TRP A 91 -16.36 -3.91 -11.85
N SER A 92 -16.02 -3.74 -13.13
CA SER A 92 -16.94 -3.17 -14.12
C SER A 92 -18.23 -3.98 -14.28
N SER A 93 -18.16 -5.32 -14.20
CA SER A 93 -19.35 -6.18 -14.22
C SER A 93 -20.26 -5.95 -12.99
N VAL A 94 -19.68 -5.73 -11.80
CA VAL A 94 -20.47 -5.39 -10.60
C VAL A 94 -21.04 -3.97 -10.67
N LEU A 95 -20.31 -3.01 -11.24
CA LEU A 95 -20.87 -1.68 -11.50
C LEU A 95 -22.06 -1.72 -12.45
N GLY A 96 -21.99 -2.54 -13.50
CA GLY A 96 -23.11 -2.79 -14.40
C GLY A 96 -24.34 -3.31 -13.65
N SER A 97 -24.14 -4.23 -12.70
CA SER A 97 -25.25 -4.87 -11.98
C SER A 97 -25.99 -3.94 -11.02
N GLU A 98 -25.37 -2.81 -10.68
CA GLU A 98 -25.95 -1.76 -9.84
C GLU A 98 -26.49 -0.59 -10.69
N GLU A 99 -26.59 -0.77 -12.01
CA GLU A 99 -27.02 0.25 -12.98
C GLU A 99 -26.16 1.52 -12.94
N GLN A 100 -24.95 1.44 -12.37
CA GLN A 100 -24.01 2.57 -12.26
C GLN A 100 -23.07 2.66 -13.46
N PHE A 101 -23.01 1.61 -14.28
CA PHE A 101 -22.20 1.57 -15.49
C PHE A 101 -23.07 1.16 -16.67
N PRO A 102 -23.01 1.89 -17.79
CA PRO A 102 -23.85 1.60 -18.94
C PRO A 102 -23.43 0.27 -19.58
N LEU A 103 -24.43 -0.47 -20.07
CA LEU A 103 -24.18 -1.68 -20.84
C LEU A 103 -23.45 -1.35 -22.14
N LEU A 104 -22.57 -2.26 -22.56
CA LEU A 104 -21.92 -2.16 -23.86
C LEU A 104 -22.99 -2.41 -24.93
N VAL A 105 -23.34 -1.37 -25.70
CA VAL A 105 -24.30 -1.48 -26.79
C VAL A 105 -23.54 -1.91 -28.04
N GLU A 106 -23.93 -3.03 -28.65
CA GLU A 106 -23.31 -3.47 -29.90
C GLU A 106 -23.46 -2.38 -30.96
N ALA A 107 -22.34 -2.01 -31.57
CA ALA A 107 -22.29 -1.08 -32.68
C ALA A 107 -21.65 -1.80 -33.87
N LEU A 108 -22.25 -1.64 -35.05
CA LEU A 108 -21.69 -2.08 -36.31
C LEU A 108 -21.09 -0.87 -37.04
N GLU A 109 -20.28 -0.10 -36.31
CA GLU A 109 -19.70 1.14 -36.81
C GLU A 109 -18.22 0.98 -37.10
N THR A 110 -17.75 1.67 -38.13
CA THR A 110 -16.33 1.82 -38.42
C THR A 110 -15.94 3.28 -38.19
N VAL A 111 -15.09 3.51 -37.18
CA VAL A 111 -14.55 4.86 -36.88
C VAL A 111 -13.10 4.88 -37.36
N ASN A 112 -12.78 5.77 -38.30
CA ASN A 112 -11.45 5.86 -38.92
C ASN A 112 -10.95 4.54 -39.54
N GLY A 113 -11.87 3.75 -40.12
CA GLY A 113 -11.55 2.45 -40.71
C GLY A 113 -11.30 1.32 -39.70
N LEU A 114 -11.42 1.59 -38.39
CA LEU A 114 -11.39 0.58 -37.34
C LEU A 114 -12.81 0.14 -37.00
N ARG A 115 -13.03 -1.17 -36.96
CA ARG A 115 -14.29 -1.76 -36.49
C ARG A 115 -14.45 -1.48 -35.00
N VAL A 116 -15.51 -0.78 -34.64
CA VAL A 116 -15.93 -0.51 -33.27
C VAL A 116 -17.08 -1.48 -32.97
N ASP A 117 -16.82 -2.49 -32.14
CA ASP A 117 -17.81 -3.53 -31.84
C ASP A 117 -18.88 -3.08 -30.83
N PHE A 118 -18.64 -2.00 -30.09
CA PHE A 118 -19.56 -1.47 -29.11
C PHE A 118 -19.34 0.02 -28.84
N VAL A 119 -20.42 0.71 -28.48
CA VAL A 119 -20.40 2.09 -27.98
C VAL A 119 -20.75 2.08 -26.50
N VAL A 120 -20.07 2.94 -25.74
CA VAL A 120 -20.36 3.17 -24.32
C VAL A 120 -21.06 4.52 -24.20
N PRO A 121 -22.35 4.55 -23.81
CA PRO A 121 -23.06 5.79 -23.51
C PRO A 121 -22.29 6.63 -22.48
N SER A 122 -22.40 7.95 -22.57
CA SER A 122 -21.90 8.83 -21.51
C SER A 122 -22.61 8.51 -20.19
N PHE A 123 -21.85 8.40 -19.12
CA PHE A 123 -22.35 8.14 -17.78
C PHE A 123 -21.62 9.03 -16.77
N THR A 124 -22.18 9.17 -15.57
CA THR A 124 -21.56 9.91 -14.47
C THR A 124 -21.58 9.06 -13.21
N LEU A 125 -20.51 9.14 -12.43
CA LEU A 125 -20.44 8.54 -11.10
C LEU A 125 -20.77 9.56 -9.99
N ALA A 126 -21.31 10.72 -10.35
CA ALA A 126 -21.73 11.73 -9.39
C ALA A 126 -22.82 11.16 -8.46
N GLY A 127 -22.63 11.31 -7.14
CA GLY A 127 -23.56 10.81 -6.12
C GLY A 127 -23.48 9.31 -5.87
N VAL A 128 -22.56 8.60 -6.52
CA VAL A 128 -22.33 7.17 -6.25
C VAL A 128 -21.64 6.98 -4.92
N ASP A 129 -22.28 6.21 -4.02
CA ASP A 129 -21.67 5.77 -2.78
C ASP A 129 -20.68 4.62 -3.07
N PHE A 130 -19.42 4.99 -3.36
CA PHE A 130 -18.34 4.04 -3.59
C PHE A 130 -18.16 3.07 -2.43
N ARG A 131 -18.40 3.49 -1.19
CA ARG A 131 -18.22 2.63 -0.01
C ARG A 131 -19.22 1.49 -0.03
N ARG A 132 -20.49 1.81 -0.30
CA ARG A 132 -21.54 0.80 -0.50
C ARG A 132 -21.19 -0.14 -1.66
N LEU A 133 -20.66 0.38 -2.77
CA LEU A 133 -20.26 -0.45 -3.91
C LEU A 133 -19.09 -1.38 -3.59
N PHE A 134 -18.02 -0.89 -2.96
CA PHE A 134 -16.91 -1.72 -2.53
C PHE A 134 -17.34 -2.83 -1.57
N LYS A 135 -18.21 -2.48 -0.60
CA LYS A 135 -18.78 -3.46 0.32
C LYS A 135 -19.55 -4.54 -0.43
N LYS A 136 -20.42 -4.18 -1.39
CA LYS A 136 -21.16 -5.14 -2.21
C LYS A 136 -20.25 -6.01 -3.06
N PHE A 137 -19.24 -5.42 -3.69
CA PHE A 137 -18.25 -6.15 -4.49
C PHE A 137 -17.46 -7.16 -3.65
N PHE A 138 -17.02 -6.78 -2.45
CA PHE A 138 -16.29 -7.68 -1.55
C PHE A 138 -17.18 -8.79 -1.03
N VAL A 139 -18.40 -8.48 -0.59
CA VAL A 139 -19.39 -9.49 -0.15
C VAL A 139 -19.64 -10.49 -1.28
N CYS A 140 -19.89 -10.00 -2.50
CA CYS A 140 -20.06 -10.85 -3.68
C CYS A 140 -18.85 -11.77 -3.92
N CYS A 141 -17.63 -11.25 -3.84
CA CYS A 141 -16.42 -12.04 -4.05
C CYS A 141 -16.15 -13.05 -2.92
N VAL A 142 -16.49 -12.72 -1.68
CA VAL A 142 -16.25 -13.56 -0.49
C VAL A 142 -17.29 -14.67 -0.39
N GLU A 143 -18.57 -14.33 -0.52
CA GLU A 143 -19.70 -15.25 -0.30
C GLU A 143 -20.13 -15.96 -1.58
N GLY A 144 -19.89 -15.37 -2.76
CA GLY A 144 -20.36 -15.90 -4.04
C GLY A 144 -19.71 -17.23 -4.44
N HIS A 145 -20.46 -18.06 -5.16
CA HIS A 145 -19.97 -19.26 -5.84
C HIS A 145 -19.28 -18.89 -7.16
N LEU A 146 -18.08 -18.29 -7.07
CA LEU A 146 -17.33 -17.76 -8.23
C LEU A 146 -16.97 -18.81 -9.29
N ASP A 147 -17.03 -20.09 -8.94
CA ASP A 147 -16.87 -21.25 -9.82
C ASP A 147 -18.12 -21.53 -10.68
N LYS A 148 -19.27 -20.95 -10.30
CA LYS A 148 -20.56 -21.09 -10.98
C LYS A 148 -21.07 -19.78 -11.58
N LEU A 149 -20.32 -18.70 -11.43
CA LEU A 149 -20.70 -17.36 -11.87
C LEU A 149 -19.66 -16.81 -12.83
N VAL A 150 -20.12 -16.06 -13.82
CA VAL A 150 -19.30 -15.37 -14.80
C VAL A 150 -19.48 -13.87 -14.64
N PHE A 151 -18.36 -13.17 -14.43
CA PHE A 151 -18.35 -11.71 -14.51
C PHE A 151 -18.42 -11.33 -16.00
N SER A 152 -19.62 -11.04 -16.49
CA SER A 152 -19.86 -10.63 -17.87
C SER A 152 -20.01 -9.11 -17.93
N LEU A 153 -19.05 -8.46 -18.60
CA LEU A 153 -19.14 -7.03 -18.84
C LEU A 153 -20.21 -6.70 -19.90
N ARG A 154 -20.41 -7.58 -20.88
CA ARG A 154 -21.45 -7.41 -21.92
C ARG A 154 -22.85 -7.44 -21.33
N ASN A 155 -23.11 -8.40 -20.44
CA ASN A 155 -24.39 -8.49 -19.77
C ASN A 155 -24.51 -7.51 -18.60
N GLY A 156 -23.42 -6.79 -18.26
CA GLY A 156 -23.34 -5.90 -17.11
C GLY A 156 -23.73 -6.57 -15.79
N ALA A 157 -23.56 -7.88 -15.68
CA ALA A 157 -24.05 -8.63 -14.54
C ALA A 157 -23.20 -9.88 -14.27
N LEU A 158 -23.41 -10.45 -13.09
CA LEU A 158 -22.98 -11.80 -12.77
C LEU A 158 -23.98 -12.77 -13.37
N VAL A 159 -23.51 -13.57 -14.32
CA VAL A 159 -24.34 -14.54 -15.02
C VAL A 159 -23.99 -15.95 -14.55
N PRO A 160 -24.95 -16.78 -14.16
CA PRO A 160 -24.71 -18.19 -13.89
C PRO A 160 -24.05 -18.88 -15.09
N LEU A 161 -23.03 -19.69 -14.83
CA LEU A 161 -22.29 -20.41 -15.87
C LEU A 161 -23.20 -21.34 -16.69
N ALA A 162 -24.28 -21.84 -16.09
CA ALA A 162 -25.28 -22.68 -16.74
C ALA A 162 -26.18 -21.93 -17.73
N GLU A 163 -26.26 -20.59 -17.62
CA GLU A 163 -27.08 -19.73 -18.48
C GLU A 163 -26.28 -19.17 -19.67
N LEU A 164 -24.99 -19.50 -19.76
CA LEU A 164 -24.18 -19.13 -20.91
C LEU A 164 -24.38 -20.13 -22.05
N ASP A 165 -25.07 -19.68 -23.09
CA ASP A 165 -25.23 -20.42 -24.36
C ASP A 165 -23.90 -20.65 -25.10
N VAL A 166 -22.82 -19.97 -24.66
CA VAL A 166 -21.50 -20.01 -25.28
C VAL A 166 -20.53 -20.79 -24.40
N GLN A 167 -19.90 -21.83 -24.97
CA GLN A 167 -18.84 -22.56 -24.29
C GLN A 167 -17.59 -21.68 -24.13
N MET A 168 -17.27 -21.33 -22.90
CA MET A 168 -16.06 -20.56 -22.60
C MET A 168 -14.80 -21.41 -22.80
N ASN A 169 -13.84 -20.88 -23.56
CA ASN A 169 -12.48 -21.38 -23.69
C ASN A 169 -11.75 -21.22 -22.34
N SER A 170 -11.90 -22.23 -21.51
CA SER A 170 -11.42 -22.28 -20.14
C SER A 170 -10.71 -23.61 -19.91
N LYS A 171 -9.78 -23.64 -18.94
CA LYS A 171 -9.21 -24.92 -18.48
C LYS A 171 -10.29 -25.70 -17.73
N PRO A 172 -10.28 -27.06 -17.78
CA PRO A 172 -11.27 -27.90 -17.09
C PRO A 172 -11.44 -27.60 -15.60
N GLU A 173 -10.41 -27.05 -14.95
CA GLU A 173 -10.37 -26.74 -13.52
C GLU A 173 -10.41 -25.23 -13.23
N SER A 174 -10.97 -24.43 -14.15
CA SER A 174 -11.11 -22.99 -13.91
C SER A 174 -12.10 -22.74 -12.78
N ILE A 175 -11.68 -21.95 -11.80
CA ILE A 175 -12.45 -21.66 -10.57
C ILE A 175 -12.97 -20.22 -10.50
N LEU A 176 -12.70 -19.44 -11.55
CA LEU A 176 -13.07 -18.04 -11.70
C LEU A 176 -13.27 -17.78 -13.19
N PHE A 177 -14.41 -17.19 -13.51
CA PHE A 177 -14.78 -16.90 -14.90
C PHE A 177 -14.98 -15.40 -15.06
N VAL A 178 -14.15 -14.80 -15.91
CA VAL A 178 -14.25 -13.38 -16.28
C VAL A 178 -14.21 -13.31 -17.79
N GLN A 179 -15.32 -12.89 -18.38
CA GLN A 179 -15.49 -12.87 -19.83
C GLN A 179 -14.69 -11.71 -20.45
N ASP A 180 -14.03 -11.93 -21.58
CA ASP A 180 -13.55 -10.82 -22.40
C ASP A 180 -14.73 -10.14 -23.13
N PRO A 181 -14.87 -8.81 -23.03
CA PRO A 181 -15.99 -8.10 -23.68
C PRO A 181 -15.91 -8.14 -25.22
N ILE A 182 -14.74 -8.41 -25.80
CA ILE A 182 -14.56 -8.53 -27.25
C ILE A 182 -14.62 -10.00 -27.63
N GLU A 183 -13.77 -10.84 -27.05
CA GLU A 183 -13.72 -12.28 -27.31
C GLU A 183 -14.58 -13.02 -26.28
N ILE A 184 -15.90 -13.07 -26.51
CA ILE A 184 -16.89 -13.57 -25.53
C ILE A 184 -16.68 -15.02 -25.08
N THR A 185 -15.94 -15.81 -25.86
CA THR A 185 -15.55 -17.17 -25.53
C THR A 185 -14.32 -17.22 -24.62
N ASP A 186 -13.49 -16.18 -24.54
CA ASP A 186 -12.25 -16.21 -23.74
C ASP A 186 -12.50 -15.92 -22.26
N ASN A 187 -12.01 -16.82 -21.40
CA ASN A 187 -11.93 -16.58 -19.97
C ASN A 187 -10.58 -15.95 -19.62
N VAL A 188 -10.55 -14.64 -19.35
CA VAL A 188 -9.28 -13.96 -19.01
C VAL A 188 -8.72 -14.39 -17.65
N ALA A 189 -9.53 -15.05 -16.82
CA ALA A 189 -9.12 -15.61 -15.54
C ALA A 189 -8.64 -17.08 -15.63
N LYS A 190 -8.48 -17.67 -16.82
CA LYS A 190 -8.08 -19.09 -17.02
C LYS A 190 -6.74 -19.52 -16.39
N ASN A 191 -5.92 -18.55 -15.95
CA ASN A 191 -4.65 -18.81 -15.25
C ASN A 191 -4.70 -18.52 -13.74
N VAL A 192 -5.85 -18.11 -13.22
CA VAL A 192 -6.04 -17.85 -11.78
C VAL A 192 -6.24 -19.18 -11.06
N THR A 193 -5.50 -19.39 -9.97
CA THR A 193 -5.51 -20.65 -9.22
C THR A 193 -6.35 -20.58 -7.95
N ALA A 194 -6.72 -21.76 -7.42
CA ALA A 194 -7.49 -21.88 -6.15
C ALA A 194 -6.83 -21.16 -4.99
N LYS A 195 -5.51 -21.25 -4.91
CA LYS A 195 -4.73 -20.51 -3.92
C LYS A 195 -4.93 -19.00 -4.06
N ALA A 196 -4.86 -18.46 -5.27
CA ALA A 196 -5.04 -17.03 -5.52
C ALA A 196 -6.45 -16.54 -5.19
N VAL A 197 -7.49 -17.29 -5.56
CA VAL A 197 -8.88 -16.94 -5.21
C VAL A 197 -9.09 -17.01 -3.71
N LYS A 198 -8.56 -18.03 -3.02
CA LYS A 198 -8.63 -18.14 -1.55
C LYS A 198 -7.96 -16.95 -0.87
N THR A 199 -6.77 -16.55 -1.31
CA THR A 199 -6.06 -15.37 -0.81
C THR A 199 -6.86 -14.09 -1.05
N MET A 200 -7.40 -13.89 -2.25
CA MET A 200 -8.25 -12.75 -2.58
C MET A 200 -9.48 -12.66 -1.64
N ARG A 201 -10.20 -13.78 -1.45
CA ARG A 201 -11.34 -13.83 -0.54
C ARG A 201 -10.94 -13.48 0.89
N HIS A 202 -9.82 -14.02 1.37
CA HIS A 202 -9.34 -13.73 2.70
C HIS A 202 -9.02 -12.23 2.89
N ALA A 203 -8.30 -11.62 1.94
CA ALA A 203 -8.00 -10.19 1.96
C ALA A 203 -9.27 -9.32 1.96
N MET A 204 -10.23 -9.64 1.09
CA MET A 204 -11.52 -8.93 1.02
C MET A 204 -12.36 -9.11 2.29
N MET A 205 -12.35 -10.30 2.88
CA MET A 205 -13.04 -10.59 4.15
C MET A 205 -12.46 -9.76 5.30
N LEU A 206 -11.12 -9.71 5.42
CA LEU A 206 -10.48 -8.88 6.44
C LEU A 206 -10.76 -7.38 6.18
N SER A 207 -10.76 -6.94 4.92
CA SER A 207 -11.13 -5.56 4.54
C SER A 207 -12.57 -5.22 4.93
N LEU A 208 -13.51 -6.17 4.77
CA LEU A 208 -14.89 -6.02 5.23
C LEU A 208 -14.97 -5.92 6.77
N ALA A 209 -14.18 -6.70 7.51
CA ALA A 209 -14.13 -6.61 8.96
C ALA A 209 -13.61 -5.24 9.42
N ALA A 210 -12.57 -4.73 8.77
CA ALA A 210 -11.98 -3.44 9.07
C ALA A 210 -12.95 -2.28 8.76
N LEU A 211 -13.69 -2.35 7.65
CA LEU A 211 -14.78 -1.42 7.31
C LEU A 211 -15.93 -1.38 8.33
N LYS A 212 -16.15 -2.45 9.10
CA LYS A 212 -17.16 -2.46 10.17
C LYS A 212 -16.67 -1.69 11.40
N GLN A 213 -15.36 -1.70 11.66
CA GLN A 213 -14.78 -1.03 12.83
C GLN A 213 -14.66 0.47 12.60
N ASN A 214 -14.16 0.87 11.43
CA ASN A 214 -13.98 2.27 11.07
C ASN A 214 -14.72 2.56 9.77
N ALA A 215 -15.93 3.07 9.95
CA ALA A 215 -16.85 3.34 8.87
C ALA A 215 -16.27 4.34 7.84
N ASP A 216 -15.58 5.38 8.31
CA ASP A 216 -15.38 6.59 7.51
C ASP A 216 -14.02 6.67 6.81
N SER A 217 -13.26 5.57 6.79
CA SER A 217 -11.91 5.55 6.20
C SER A 217 -11.67 4.39 5.24
N PHE A 218 -11.44 4.71 3.96
CA PHE A 218 -10.99 3.75 2.95
C PHE A 218 -9.55 3.27 3.20
N ALA A 219 -8.72 4.05 3.90
CA ALA A 219 -7.35 3.66 4.25
C ALA A 219 -7.33 2.37 5.10
N VAL A 220 -8.38 2.17 5.90
CA VAL A 220 -8.55 0.97 6.72
C VAL A 220 -8.70 -0.30 5.88
N MET A 221 -9.26 -0.22 4.67
CA MET A 221 -9.30 -1.37 3.74
C MET A 221 -7.93 -1.71 3.17
N VAL A 222 -7.07 -0.70 3.01
CA VAL A 222 -5.74 -0.82 2.40
C VAL A 222 -4.71 -1.38 3.41
N GLY A 223 -4.84 -1.03 4.69
CA GLY A 223 -3.91 -1.44 5.75
C GLY A 223 -4.01 -2.90 6.20
N VAL A 224 -5.07 -3.62 5.81
CA VAL A 224 -5.39 -4.95 6.35
C VAL A 224 -4.37 -6.04 5.97
N LEU A 225 -3.60 -5.83 4.91
CA LEU A 225 -2.54 -6.76 4.49
C LEU A 225 -1.16 -6.42 5.05
N GLY A 226 -1.03 -5.32 5.81
CA GLY A 226 0.20 -4.89 6.47
C GLY A 226 0.33 -5.37 7.92
N THR A 227 -0.79 -5.63 8.59
CA THR A 227 -0.78 -6.17 9.96
C THR A 227 -0.75 -7.69 9.92
N GLU A 228 0.44 -8.27 10.11
CA GLU A 228 0.54 -9.67 10.52
C GLU A 228 -0.29 -9.90 11.79
N SER A 229 -0.99 -11.02 11.81
CA SER A 229 -1.87 -11.48 12.86
C SER A 229 -1.14 -11.60 14.20
N SER A 230 -1.08 -10.54 14.98
CA SER A 230 -0.79 -10.64 16.41
C SER A 230 -2.11 -10.60 17.18
N THR A 231 -2.34 -11.61 18.01
CA THR A 231 -3.54 -11.85 18.80
C THR A 231 -3.65 -10.95 20.04
N SER A 232 -2.96 -9.82 20.05
CA SER A 232 -3.02 -8.82 21.12
C SER A 232 -3.36 -7.46 20.52
N PRO A 233 -4.20 -6.63 21.18
CA PRO A 233 -4.39 -5.26 20.74
C PRO A 233 -3.01 -4.60 20.63
N PRO A 234 -2.69 -3.95 19.50
CA PRO A 234 -1.42 -3.24 19.41
C PRO A 234 -1.38 -2.21 20.55
N PRO A 235 -0.23 -2.03 21.24
CA PRO A 235 -0.03 -0.90 22.14
C PRO A 235 -0.44 0.39 21.42
N VAL A 236 -0.95 1.36 22.18
CA VAL A 236 -1.38 2.66 21.67
C VAL A 236 -0.14 3.35 21.08
N THR A 237 0.08 3.16 19.78
CA THR A 237 1.16 3.83 19.06
C THR A 237 0.72 5.25 18.75
N PRO A 238 1.58 6.24 18.96
CA PRO A 238 1.23 7.62 18.64
C PRO A 238 0.98 7.81 17.14
N ALA A 239 0.15 8.80 16.80
CA ALA A 239 -0.09 9.17 15.41
C ALA A 239 1.17 9.84 14.83
N THR A 240 1.80 9.18 13.86
CA THR A 240 2.96 9.69 13.12
C THR A 240 2.72 9.57 11.62
N GLU A 241 3.31 10.47 10.82
CA GLU A 241 3.17 10.49 9.36
C GLU A 241 3.87 9.30 8.68
N GLY A 242 4.92 8.78 9.31
CA GLY A 242 5.53 7.49 8.97
C GLY A 242 5.67 6.62 10.21
N SER A 243 5.36 5.33 10.11
CA SER A 243 5.73 4.36 11.15
C SER A 243 5.93 2.97 10.56
N CYS A 244 6.71 2.15 11.26
CA CYS A 244 6.83 0.75 10.97
C CYS A 244 6.97 -0.07 12.25
N ARG A 245 6.68 -1.37 12.16
CA ARG A 245 6.88 -2.31 13.26
C ARG A 245 7.42 -3.61 12.72
N VAL A 246 8.51 -4.09 13.32
CA VAL A 246 9.12 -5.38 12.98
C VAL A 246 9.15 -6.24 14.24
N SER A 247 8.56 -7.43 14.17
CA SER A 247 8.51 -8.41 15.25
C SER A 247 9.35 -9.65 14.92
N GLY A 248 9.65 -10.49 15.92
CA GLY A 248 10.45 -11.71 15.76
C GLY A 248 11.96 -11.51 15.92
N PHE A 249 12.38 -10.47 16.65
CA PHE A 249 13.78 -10.33 17.07
C PHE A 249 14.16 -11.38 18.13
N PRO A 250 15.43 -11.81 18.19
CA PRO A 250 15.88 -12.79 19.17
C PRO A 250 15.73 -12.27 20.61
N GLU A 251 15.63 -13.20 21.57
CA GLU A 251 15.52 -12.86 22.99
C GLU A 251 16.73 -12.04 23.47
N GLY A 252 16.45 -10.98 24.23
CA GLY A 252 17.46 -10.07 24.78
C GLY A 252 17.76 -8.84 23.93
N LEU A 253 17.02 -8.60 22.85
CA LEU A 253 16.98 -7.26 22.26
C LEU A 253 16.46 -6.26 23.31
N ASP A 254 17.30 -5.31 23.71
CA ASP A 254 16.97 -4.24 24.64
C ASP A 254 16.89 -2.87 23.95
N ASP A 255 16.42 -1.87 24.69
CA ASP A 255 16.25 -0.50 24.18
C ASP A 255 17.57 0.08 23.65
N CYS A 256 18.69 -0.22 24.32
CA CYS A 256 20.02 0.26 23.93
C CYS A 256 20.47 -0.32 22.57
N SER A 257 20.26 -1.62 22.36
CA SER A 257 20.56 -2.29 21.09
C SER A 257 19.66 -1.79 19.96
N ALA A 258 18.36 -1.60 20.25
CA ALA A 258 17.42 -1.06 19.29
C ALA A 258 17.76 0.39 18.90
N GLU A 259 18.08 1.24 19.89
CA GLU A 259 18.52 2.61 19.67
C GLU A 259 19.79 2.65 18.81
N THR A 260 20.79 1.83 19.14
CA THR A 260 22.06 1.76 18.39
C THR A 260 21.82 1.35 16.94
N MET A 261 20.98 0.34 16.69
CA MET A 261 20.61 -0.06 15.32
C MET A 261 19.91 1.07 14.56
N LEU A 262 18.98 1.78 15.21
CA LEU A 262 18.26 2.89 14.58
C LEU A 262 19.17 4.08 14.32
N GLN A 263 20.10 4.39 15.22
CA GLN A 263 21.13 5.41 15.02
C GLN A 263 22.04 5.05 13.84
N ILE A 264 22.45 3.79 13.68
CA ILE A 264 23.20 3.33 12.51
C ILE A 264 22.38 3.53 11.23
N ILE A 265 21.08 3.17 11.25
CA ILE A 265 20.21 3.31 10.09
C ILE A 265 20.04 4.79 9.70
N LEU A 266 19.78 5.67 10.67
CA LEU A 266 19.55 7.09 10.42
C LEU A 266 20.85 7.81 10.02
N SER A 267 21.89 7.69 10.84
CA SER A 267 23.13 8.47 10.70
C SER A 267 24.09 7.90 9.66
N THR A 268 24.20 6.57 9.56
CA THR A 268 25.20 5.93 8.67
C THR A 268 24.59 5.50 7.34
N ILE A 269 23.39 4.92 7.35
CA ILE A 269 22.75 4.41 6.14
C ILE A 269 21.97 5.52 5.43
N LEU A 270 21.08 6.21 6.11
CA LEU A 270 20.30 7.29 5.51
C LEU A 270 21.07 8.62 5.44
N ARG A 271 22.23 8.69 6.10
CA ARG A 271 23.08 9.90 6.18
C ARG A 271 22.27 11.13 6.62
N CYS A 272 21.37 10.91 7.57
CA CYS A 272 20.64 11.99 8.20
C CYS A 272 21.61 12.85 9.01
N GLU A 273 21.47 14.16 8.89
CA GLU A 273 22.16 15.13 9.73
C GLU A 273 21.32 15.38 10.97
N ILE A 274 21.97 15.42 12.15
CA ILE A 274 21.27 15.77 13.39
C ILE A 274 20.98 17.26 13.35
N SER A 275 19.71 17.60 13.46
CA SER A 275 19.24 18.99 13.45
C SER A 275 18.92 19.45 14.87
N ASP A 276 18.94 20.76 15.09
CA ASP A 276 18.55 21.32 16.37
C ASP A 276 17.09 20.96 16.69
N ARG A 277 16.86 20.53 17.93
CA ARG A 277 15.52 20.15 18.36
C ARG A 277 14.57 21.35 18.24
N PRO A 278 13.37 21.18 17.65
CA PRO A 278 12.41 22.26 17.54
C PRO A 278 12.00 22.76 18.94
N ALA A 279 11.75 24.07 19.04
CA ALA A 279 11.39 24.72 20.32
C ALA A 279 10.13 24.13 20.98
N LYS A 280 9.27 23.47 20.19
CA LYS A 280 8.12 22.70 20.67
C LYS A 280 8.31 21.23 20.31
N ARG A 281 8.65 20.40 21.29
CA ARG A 281 8.68 18.94 21.13
C ARG A 281 7.28 18.42 20.83
N ALA A 282 7.21 17.40 19.98
CA ALA A 282 6.02 16.58 19.90
C ALA A 282 5.76 15.94 21.26
N LYS A 283 4.68 16.32 21.93
CA LYS A 283 4.27 15.66 23.15
C LYS A 283 3.43 14.45 22.77
N PHE A 284 4.00 13.26 22.93
CA PHE A 284 3.27 12.02 22.80
C PHE A 284 2.81 11.57 24.19
N ASP A 285 1.60 11.02 24.27
CA ASP A 285 1.06 10.40 25.49
C ASP A 285 1.57 8.96 25.69
N CYS A 286 2.66 8.58 25.01
CA CYS A 286 3.27 7.25 25.08
C CYS A 286 4.71 7.33 25.59
N ASP A 287 5.17 6.25 26.23
CA ASP A 287 6.54 6.11 26.77
C ASP A 287 7.61 5.83 25.69
N ALA A 288 7.33 6.15 24.43
CA ALA A 288 8.28 5.96 23.34
C ALA A 288 9.54 6.82 23.53
N ALA A 289 10.70 6.19 23.36
CA ALA A 289 11.99 6.85 23.45
C ALA A 289 12.23 7.75 22.23
N ASP A 290 12.70 8.97 22.51
CA ASP A 290 13.06 9.98 21.52
C ASP A 290 14.51 9.78 21.08
N ILE A 291 14.71 9.46 19.79
CA ILE A 291 16.04 9.30 19.19
C ILE A 291 16.63 10.67 18.84
N GLY A 292 15.78 11.61 18.39
CA GLY A 292 16.19 12.95 18.01
C GLY A 292 15.53 13.48 16.73
N THR A 293 16.00 14.66 16.31
CA THR A 293 15.56 15.35 15.11
C THR A 293 16.59 15.19 14.00
N PHE A 294 16.12 14.80 12.82
CA PHE A 294 16.95 14.42 11.69
C PHE A 294 16.53 15.20 10.45
N GLU A 295 17.53 15.62 9.67
CA GLU A 295 17.37 16.20 8.35
C GLU A 295 18.03 15.30 7.31
N THR A 296 17.38 15.11 6.16
CA THR A 296 17.97 14.35 5.05
C THR A 296 17.91 15.15 3.75
N PRO A 297 19.09 15.59 3.24
CA PRO A 297 19.15 16.39 2.00
C PRO A 297 19.01 15.53 0.73
N LYS A 298 19.07 14.19 0.84
CA LYS A 298 19.16 13.25 -0.28
C LYS A 298 18.24 12.05 -0.09
N ARG A 299 17.56 11.62 -1.17
CA ARG A 299 16.72 10.40 -1.18
C ARG A 299 17.52 9.09 -1.20
N LEU A 300 18.32 8.84 -0.17
CA LEU A 300 19.21 7.67 -0.11
C LEU A 300 18.47 6.33 0.05
N TRP A 301 17.16 6.33 0.34
CA TRP A 301 16.34 5.11 0.34
C TRP A 301 16.06 4.55 -1.06
N MET A 302 16.36 5.29 -2.13
CA MET A 302 16.08 4.89 -3.53
C MET A 302 17.31 4.33 -4.25
N SER A 303 17.08 3.61 -5.37
CA SER A 303 18.12 3.19 -6.34
C SER A 303 19.26 2.32 -5.79
N ARG A 304 19.04 1.65 -4.66
CA ARG A 304 20.06 0.88 -3.91
C ARG A 304 20.36 -0.51 -4.49
N ARG A 305 19.44 -1.07 -5.28
CA ARG A 305 19.44 -2.49 -5.68
C ARG A 305 20.71 -2.93 -6.42
N THR A 306 21.19 -2.15 -7.38
CA THR A 306 22.35 -2.51 -8.20
C THR A 306 23.64 -2.47 -7.38
N LEU A 307 23.81 -1.43 -6.58
CA LEU A 307 24.96 -1.29 -5.69
C LEU A 307 24.97 -2.35 -4.60
N ARG A 308 23.82 -2.69 -4.03
CA ARG A 308 23.71 -3.79 -3.06
C ARG A 308 24.26 -5.10 -3.64
N LYS A 309 23.87 -5.43 -4.88
CA LYS A 309 24.41 -6.62 -5.58
C LYS A 309 25.91 -6.56 -5.81
N LYS A 310 26.44 -5.39 -6.23
CA LYS A 310 27.87 -5.19 -6.41
C LYS A 310 28.62 -5.41 -5.09
N TRP A 311 28.20 -4.75 -4.01
CA TRP A 311 28.81 -4.89 -2.69
C TRP A 311 28.73 -6.32 -2.16
N SER A 312 27.57 -6.98 -2.23
CA SER A 312 27.44 -8.39 -1.83
C SER A 312 28.33 -9.36 -2.62
N SER A 313 28.77 -9.00 -3.84
CA SER A 313 29.70 -9.83 -4.62
C SER A 313 31.17 -9.63 -4.27
N VAL A 314 31.49 -8.51 -3.62
CA VAL A 314 32.86 -8.16 -3.20
C VAL A 314 33.14 -8.61 -1.76
N LEU A 315 32.11 -8.60 -0.91
CA LEU A 315 32.19 -8.95 0.51
C LEU A 315 32.21 -10.48 0.72
N GLY A 316 33.02 -10.94 1.68
CA GLY A 316 33.01 -12.34 2.12
C GLY A 316 31.71 -12.70 2.87
N SER A 317 31.43 -13.98 3.10
CA SER A 317 30.21 -14.45 3.81
C SER A 317 30.05 -13.80 5.19
N GLU A 318 31.14 -13.67 5.92
CA GLU A 318 31.20 -13.08 7.26
C GLU A 318 30.94 -11.56 7.29
N GLU A 319 31.06 -10.89 6.12
CA GLU A 319 30.90 -9.44 5.98
C GLU A 319 29.53 -9.07 5.39
N GLN A 320 28.63 -10.04 5.16
CA GLN A 320 27.30 -9.79 4.57
C GLN A 320 26.24 -9.35 5.58
N PHE A 321 26.67 -8.77 6.69
CA PHE A 321 25.77 -8.21 7.67
C PHE A 321 24.89 -7.09 7.05
N PRO A 322 23.54 -7.14 7.13
CA PRO A 322 22.67 -6.23 6.38
C PRO A 322 22.92 -4.73 6.59
N LEU A 323 23.18 -4.27 7.82
CA LEU A 323 23.47 -2.85 8.05
C LEU A 323 24.78 -2.41 7.40
N LEU A 324 25.80 -3.27 7.42
CA LEU A 324 27.11 -3.00 6.81
C LEU A 324 26.98 -2.86 5.29
N VAL A 325 26.31 -3.81 4.64
CA VAL A 325 26.06 -3.77 3.19
C VAL A 325 25.32 -2.49 2.80
N GLU A 326 24.28 -2.11 3.55
CA GLU A 326 23.53 -0.88 3.26
C GLU A 326 24.34 0.38 3.54
N ALA A 327 25.18 0.43 4.57
CA ALA A 327 26.06 1.55 4.83
C ALA A 327 27.06 1.77 3.67
N LEU A 328 27.64 0.70 3.15
CA LEU A 328 28.55 0.74 1.98
C LEU A 328 27.83 1.23 0.71
N VAL A 329 26.60 0.76 0.48
CA VAL A 329 25.75 1.24 -0.62
C VAL A 329 25.49 2.74 -0.51
N SER A 330 25.24 3.24 0.70
CA SER A 330 25.03 4.66 0.93
C SER A 330 26.27 5.49 0.65
N SER A 331 27.46 5.02 1.07
CA SER A 331 28.74 5.66 0.74
C SER A 331 28.95 5.76 -0.78
N SER A 332 28.59 4.73 -1.56
CA SER A 332 28.64 4.77 -3.02
C SER A 332 27.61 5.72 -3.64
N LEU A 333 26.38 5.77 -3.10
CA LEU A 333 25.31 6.64 -3.60
C LEU A 333 25.57 8.11 -3.30
N GLN A 334 26.22 8.42 -2.19
CA GLN A 334 26.42 9.80 -1.72
C GLN A 334 27.10 10.69 -2.76
N ALA A 335 28.02 10.14 -3.56
CA ALA A 335 28.74 10.87 -4.61
C ALA A 335 27.87 11.25 -5.82
N THR A 336 26.76 10.54 -6.05
CA THR A 336 25.94 10.68 -7.27
C THR A 336 24.52 11.21 -6.98
N ALA A 337 24.05 11.07 -5.75
CA ALA A 337 22.74 11.54 -5.33
C ALA A 337 22.69 13.08 -5.25
N LYS A 338 21.62 13.66 -5.82
CA LYS A 338 21.35 15.10 -5.81
C LYS A 338 20.80 15.55 -4.46
N ASN A 339 21.14 16.78 -4.07
CA ASN A 339 20.54 17.47 -2.92
C ASN A 339 19.18 18.06 -3.33
N ASP A 340 18.19 17.20 -3.59
CA ASP A 340 16.85 17.57 -4.05
C ASP A 340 15.73 17.10 -3.10
N CYS A 341 16.11 16.81 -1.86
CA CYS A 341 15.21 16.46 -0.77
C CYS A 341 15.41 17.47 0.36
N SER A 342 14.32 18.03 0.87
CA SER A 342 14.30 18.83 2.09
C SER A 342 13.29 18.14 2.99
N LEU A 343 13.77 17.14 3.71
CA LEU A 343 12.96 16.34 4.62
C LEU A 343 13.56 16.42 6.02
N GLN A 344 12.77 16.90 6.97
CA GLN A 344 13.11 16.98 8.39
C GLN A 344 12.04 16.25 9.20
N PHE A 345 12.46 15.38 10.13
CA PHE A 345 11.55 14.61 10.96
C PHE A 345 12.13 14.33 12.35
N GLU A 346 11.25 14.08 13.31
CA GLU A 346 11.59 13.60 14.65
C GLU A 346 11.38 12.08 14.69
N ALA A 347 12.36 11.33 15.19
CA ALA A 347 12.33 9.87 15.21
C ALA A 347 12.16 9.34 16.63
N PHE A 348 11.28 8.36 16.76
CA PHE A 348 10.91 7.70 18.01
C PHE A 348 10.99 6.19 17.86
N PHE A 349 11.20 5.49 18.96
CA PHE A 349 11.06 4.05 18.99
C PHE A 349 10.50 3.55 20.31
N ASP A 350 10.00 2.32 20.26
CA ASP A 350 9.57 1.58 21.42
C ASP A 350 9.89 0.10 21.20
N VAL A 351 10.38 -0.57 22.23
CA VAL A 351 10.67 -2.01 22.20
C VAL A 351 9.65 -2.72 23.06
N HIS A 352 8.84 -3.56 22.42
CA HIS A 352 7.86 -4.38 23.12
C HIS A 352 8.10 -5.85 22.81
N LYS A 353 8.59 -6.58 23.81
CA LYS A 353 8.98 -8.01 23.69
C LYS A 353 10.01 -8.20 22.58
N ASP A 354 9.67 -8.95 21.54
CA ASP A 354 10.47 -9.28 20.37
C ASP A 354 10.23 -8.31 19.20
N SER A 355 9.63 -7.14 19.46
CA SER A 355 9.24 -6.19 18.42
C SER A 355 9.77 -4.79 18.66
N ILE A 356 10.26 -4.17 17.58
CA ILE A 356 10.64 -2.76 17.53
C ILE A 356 9.56 -2.03 16.75
N TRP A 357 8.99 -0.98 17.35
CA TRP A 357 8.21 0.03 16.67
C TRP A 357 9.07 1.27 16.43
N VAL A 358 8.94 1.86 15.25
CA VAL A 358 9.62 3.12 14.88
C VAL A 358 8.57 4.09 14.38
N GLY A 359 8.53 5.28 14.98
CA GLY A 359 7.67 6.38 14.57
C GLY A 359 8.50 7.54 14.02
N LEU A 360 8.06 8.11 12.90
CA LEU A 360 8.66 9.28 12.26
C LEU A 360 7.60 10.39 12.19
N LYS A 361 7.84 11.47 12.93
CA LYS A 361 6.98 12.65 12.88
C LYS A 361 7.56 13.67 11.92
N LEU A 362 6.81 14.03 10.89
CA LEU A 362 7.23 15.02 9.90
C LEU A 362 7.30 16.41 10.53
N ILE A 363 8.41 17.11 10.33
CA ILE A 363 8.58 18.54 10.68
C ILE A 363 8.51 19.39 9.41
N GLU A 364 9.28 19.02 8.39
CA GLU A 364 9.34 19.71 7.10
C GLU A 364 9.53 18.67 5.96
N GLY A 365 8.92 18.91 4.80
CA GLY A 365 9.06 18.08 3.61
C GLY A 365 7.78 17.39 3.15
N ASP A 366 7.92 16.33 2.35
CA ASP A 366 6.80 15.57 1.77
C ASP A 366 6.43 14.35 2.65
N VAL A 367 5.12 14.19 2.91
CA VAL A 367 4.56 13.02 3.61
C VAL A 367 4.90 11.70 2.90
N VAL A 368 4.98 11.72 1.57
CA VAL A 368 5.37 10.55 0.78
C VAL A 368 6.83 10.18 1.06
N ASP A 369 7.72 11.16 1.20
CA ASP A 369 9.13 10.92 1.47
C ASP A 369 9.34 10.34 2.88
N VAL A 370 8.67 10.86 3.93
CA VAL A 370 8.75 10.26 5.28
C VAL A 370 8.15 8.84 5.35
N ALA A 371 7.07 8.58 4.62
CA ALA A 371 6.50 7.24 4.52
C ALA A 371 7.45 6.26 3.83
N ASN A 372 8.16 6.72 2.78
CA ASN A 372 9.21 5.92 2.12
C ASN A 372 10.39 5.64 3.04
N VAL A 373 10.79 6.59 3.89
CA VAL A 373 11.82 6.39 4.92
C VAL A 373 11.36 5.34 5.93
N ALA A 374 10.13 5.43 6.45
CA ALA A 374 9.59 4.43 7.39
C ALA A 374 9.59 3.03 6.77
N HIS A 375 9.15 2.89 5.52
CA HIS A 375 9.18 1.61 4.81
C HIS A 375 10.59 1.10 4.56
N PHE A 376 11.55 1.98 4.29
CA PHE A 376 12.94 1.61 4.14
C PHE A 376 13.53 1.08 5.46
N ILE A 377 13.25 1.75 6.58
CA ILE A 377 13.64 1.30 7.93
C ILE A 377 13.05 -0.09 8.21
N GLU A 378 11.76 -0.29 7.93
CA GLU A 378 11.08 -1.58 8.06
C GLU A 378 11.81 -2.71 7.31
N GLN A 379 12.18 -2.47 6.05
CA GLN A 379 12.87 -3.46 5.23
C GLN A 379 14.26 -3.79 5.78
N ILE A 380 14.99 -2.80 6.29
CA ILE A 380 16.32 -3.03 6.87
C ILE A 380 16.18 -3.80 8.18
N LEU A 381 15.32 -3.37 9.09
CA LEU A 381 15.07 -4.04 10.35
C LEU A 381 14.64 -5.49 10.14
N THR A 382 13.77 -5.75 9.15
CA THR A 382 13.33 -7.10 8.76
C THR A 382 14.52 -7.97 8.35
N LYS A 383 15.43 -7.46 7.51
CA LYS A 383 16.62 -8.22 7.09
C LYS A 383 17.61 -8.44 8.23
N THR A 384 17.79 -7.43 9.09
CA THR A 384 18.67 -7.53 10.26
C THR A 384 18.14 -8.58 11.23
N ARG A 385 16.84 -8.59 11.49
CA ARG A 385 16.15 -9.65 12.24
C ARG A 385 16.39 -11.02 11.61
N ASP A 386 16.16 -11.15 10.30
CA ASP A 386 16.33 -12.43 9.59
C ASP A 386 17.78 -12.93 9.67
N TYR A 387 18.75 -12.02 9.57
CA TYR A 387 20.16 -12.32 9.74
C TYR A 387 20.45 -12.87 11.14
N PHE A 388 19.99 -12.19 12.20
CA PHE A 388 20.15 -12.67 13.58
C PHE A 388 19.52 -14.04 13.83
N ASN A 389 18.36 -14.30 13.23
CA ASN A 389 17.70 -15.60 13.38
C ASN A 389 18.44 -16.71 12.61
N SER A 390 19.26 -16.37 11.62
CA SER A 390 20.04 -17.33 10.82
C SER A 390 21.45 -17.58 11.35
N ASP A 391 22.04 -16.61 12.04
CA ASP A 391 23.43 -16.66 12.52
C ASP A 391 23.48 -16.37 14.02
N ALA A 392 23.60 -17.42 14.83
CA ALA A 392 23.60 -17.35 16.28
C ALA A 392 24.85 -16.65 16.88
N SER A 393 25.82 -16.25 16.04
CA SER A 393 27.09 -15.66 16.48
C SER A 393 27.20 -14.14 16.33
N GLY A 394 26.28 -13.51 15.59
CA GLY A 394 26.30 -12.07 15.33
C GLY A 394 25.82 -11.25 16.52
N ASP A 395 26.74 -10.82 17.39
CA ASP A 395 26.42 -9.94 18.52
C ASP A 395 26.59 -8.46 18.13
N ILE A 396 25.51 -7.80 17.69
CA ILE A 396 25.52 -6.34 17.44
C ILE A 396 25.81 -5.55 18.72
N ARG A 397 25.60 -6.14 19.91
CA ARG A 397 25.74 -5.43 21.19
C ARG A 397 27.15 -4.91 21.47
N GLN A 398 28.14 -5.30 20.65
CA GLN A 398 29.54 -4.97 20.88
C GLN A 398 30.08 -3.78 20.06
N LEU A 399 29.30 -3.23 19.12
CA LEU A 399 29.77 -2.14 18.25
C LEU A 399 29.05 -0.83 18.55
N SER A 400 29.81 0.20 18.97
CA SER A 400 29.30 1.57 18.99
C SER A 400 29.07 2.10 17.57
N VAL A 401 28.27 3.16 17.43
CA VAL A 401 28.00 3.79 16.12
C VAL A 401 29.31 4.25 15.46
N GLU A 402 30.25 4.78 16.24
CA GLU A 402 31.57 5.22 15.76
C GLU A 402 32.41 4.05 15.26
N GLN A 403 32.50 2.97 16.04
CA GLN A 403 33.24 1.76 15.64
C GLN A 403 32.66 1.15 14.37
N PHE A 404 31.33 1.14 14.25
CA PHE A 404 30.65 0.69 13.04
C PHE A 404 31.01 1.58 11.84
N MET A 405 31.00 2.91 12.01
CA MET A 405 31.38 3.84 10.95
C MET A 405 32.85 3.69 10.52
N ASP A 406 33.76 3.51 11.47
CA ASP A 406 35.18 3.28 11.17
C ASP A 406 35.38 2.00 10.36
N ASN A 407 34.67 0.92 10.72
CA ASN A 407 34.68 -0.32 9.95
C ASN A 407 34.11 -0.14 8.54
N VAL A 408 32.98 0.57 8.40
CA VAL A 408 32.40 0.91 7.08
C VAL A 408 33.40 1.67 6.23
N ASN A 409 34.06 2.69 6.79
CA ASN A 409 35.04 3.51 6.07
C ASN A 409 36.25 2.67 5.63
N TYR A 410 36.77 1.82 6.52
CA TYR A 410 37.88 0.92 6.21
C TYR A 410 37.55 -0.04 5.05
N ILE A 411 36.40 -0.71 5.10
CA ILE A 411 35.96 -1.64 4.06
C ILE A 411 35.68 -0.90 2.75
N TYR A 412 35.04 0.28 2.83
CA TYR A 412 34.75 1.10 1.67
C TYR A 412 36.03 1.51 0.94
N GLU A 413 36.99 2.09 1.65
CA GLU A 413 38.26 2.55 1.07
C GLU A 413 39.09 1.41 0.48
N SER A 414 39.05 0.23 1.12
CA SER A 414 39.77 -0.96 0.65
C SER A 414 39.18 -1.58 -0.62
N ASN A 415 37.91 -1.28 -0.94
CA ASN A 415 37.19 -1.97 -2.03
C ASN A 415 36.52 -1.04 -3.04
N LYS A 416 36.55 0.29 -2.86
CA LYS A 416 35.84 1.25 -3.73
C LYS A 416 36.21 1.11 -5.21
N GLU A 417 37.46 0.77 -5.53
CA GLU A 417 37.92 0.58 -6.91
C GLU A 417 37.26 -0.61 -7.62
N LYS A 418 36.77 -1.61 -6.88
CA LYS A 418 36.08 -2.79 -7.43
C LYS A 418 34.59 -2.53 -7.69
N ILE A 419 34.06 -1.43 -7.18
CA ILE A 419 32.62 -1.11 -7.20
C ILE A 419 32.26 -0.12 -8.31
N VAL A 420 33.20 0.74 -8.72
CA VAL A 420 33.05 1.73 -9.81
C VAL A 420 32.64 1.04 -11.10
#